data_AF-A0A7W1RQX7-F1
#
_entry.id   AF-A0A7W1RQX7-F1
#
_cell.length_a   1.000
_cell.length_b   1.000
_cell.length_c   1.000
_cell.angle_alpha   90.00
_cell.angle_beta   90.00
_cell.angle_gamma   90.00
#
_symmetry.space_group_name_H-M   'P 1'
#
loop_
_entity.id
_entity.type
_entity.pdbx_description
1 polymer ?
#
loop_
_entity_poly.entity_id
_entity_poly.type
_entity_poly.pdbx_seq_one_letter_code
_entity_poly.pdbx_strand_id
1 'polypeptide(L)'
;MKTASSLIIRPYQPSDRTAVRALCCRTGFLGNAIDPVYQDRELFADFLTTWYTDHEPESSFVIEIKGEICGYLLGSRKPLLNQLYSFQQNVVLFLRALARYPRYNRSSRRFIRWMVVNGWREVPAAPRRTPHFHINLLPEARRISTT
;
A
#
# COMPACT_ATOMS: atom_id res chain seq x y z
N MET A 1 -13.07 26.11 22.75
CA MET A 1 -13.36 25.97 21.30
C MET A 1 -12.54 24.81 20.78
N LYS A 2 -13.16 23.68 20.40
CA LYS A 2 -12.44 22.56 19.76
C LYS A 2 -12.03 23.03 18.37
N THR A 3 -10.75 23.25 18.14
CA THR A 3 -10.21 23.53 16.81
C THR A 3 -10.56 22.31 15.95
N ALA A 4 -11.57 22.44 15.09
CA ALA A 4 -11.86 21.46 14.06
C ALA A 4 -10.55 21.34 13.27
N SER A 5 -9.84 20.23 13.47
CA SER A 5 -8.62 19.97 12.73
C SER A 5 -9.05 19.91 11.28
N SER A 6 -8.60 20.85 10.45
CA SER A 6 -9.01 20.96 9.06
C SER A 6 -8.61 19.67 8.34
N LEU A 7 -9.58 18.78 8.15
CA LEU A 7 -9.43 17.58 7.37
C LEU A 7 -9.59 17.97 5.91
N ILE A 8 -8.54 17.74 5.12
CA ILE A 8 -8.52 18.08 3.71
C ILE A 8 -8.36 16.79 2.92
N ILE A 9 -9.29 16.54 2.00
CA ILE A 9 -9.16 15.48 0.99
C ILE A 9 -8.74 16.16 -0.30
N ARG A 10 -7.61 15.75 -0.86
CA ARG A 10 -7.08 16.32 -2.11
C ARG A 10 -6.55 15.24 -3.05
N PRO A 11 -6.45 15.52 -4.35
CA PRO A 11 -5.74 14.64 -5.29
C PRO A 11 -4.30 14.40 -4.84
N TYR A 12 -3.81 13.19 -5.09
CA TYR A 12 -2.43 12.80 -4.86
C TYR A 12 -1.49 13.65 -5.73
N GLN A 13 -0.35 14.06 -5.15
CA GLN A 13 0.74 14.69 -5.88
C GLN A 13 2.00 13.82 -5.81
N PRO A 14 2.89 13.84 -6.82
CA PRO A 14 4.13 13.06 -6.80
C PRO A 14 5.02 13.33 -5.57
N SER A 15 4.95 14.53 -4.97
CA SER A 15 5.63 14.87 -3.72
C SER A 15 5.15 14.04 -2.52
N ASP A 16 3.91 13.55 -2.54
CA ASP A 16 3.32 12.75 -1.46
C ASP A 16 3.80 11.29 -1.49
N ARG A 17 4.52 10.86 -2.54
CA ARG A 17 4.95 9.46 -2.75
C ARG A 17 5.63 8.88 -1.52
N THR A 18 6.57 9.60 -0.92
CA THR A 18 7.33 9.15 0.25
C THR A 18 6.41 8.96 1.46
N ALA A 19 5.50 9.91 1.69
CA ALA A 19 4.56 9.86 2.80
C ALA A 19 3.53 8.72 2.64
N VAL A 20 2.99 8.53 1.43
CA VAL A 20 2.08 7.41 1.11
C VAL A 20 2.76 6.05 1.32
N ARG A 21 4.01 5.90 0.87
CA ARG A 21 4.79 4.66 1.06
C ARG A 21 5.06 4.37 2.53
N ALA A 22 5.41 5.39 3.29
CA ALA A 22 5.59 5.26 4.73
C ALA A 22 4.27 4.87 5.43
N LEU A 23 3.15 5.49 5.05
CA LEU A 23 1.83 5.16 5.56
C LEU A 23 1.46 3.70 5.26
N CYS A 24 1.69 3.26 4.01
CA CYS A 24 1.45 1.90 3.56
C CYS A 24 2.20 0.88 4.44
N CYS A 25 3.46 1.15 4.79
CA CYS A 25 4.22 0.29 5.70
C CYS A 25 3.71 0.33 7.15
N ARG A 26 3.29 1.51 7.63
CA ARG A 26 2.73 1.71 8.98
C ARG A 26 1.37 1.04 9.17
N THR A 27 0.62 0.81 8.10
CA THR A 27 -0.70 0.17 8.13
C THR A 27 -0.73 -1.19 7.43
N GLY A 28 0.43 -1.70 7.00
CA GLY A 28 0.58 -2.84 6.10
C GLY A 28 0.18 -4.20 6.68
N PHE A 29 0.01 -4.30 8.00
CA PHE A 29 -0.40 -5.53 8.69
C PHE A 29 -1.70 -5.34 9.46
N LEU A 30 -2.84 -5.46 8.76
CA LEU A 30 -4.19 -5.30 9.33
C LEU A 30 -4.37 -3.95 10.06
N GLY A 31 -3.76 -2.89 9.52
CA GLY A 31 -3.77 -1.55 10.12
C GLY A 31 -2.63 -1.27 11.10
N ASN A 32 -1.77 -2.25 11.38
CA ASN A 32 -0.53 -2.08 12.14
C ASN A 32 0.70 -2.06 11.22
N ALA A 33 1.86 -1.72 11.78
CA ALA A 33 3.12 -1.70 11.06
C ALA A 33 3.53 -3.10 10.61
N ILE A 34 4.09 -3.19 9.40
CA ILE A 34 4.53 -4.45 8.80
C ILE A 34 5.83 -5.00 9.42
N ASP A 35 6.61 -4.15 10.10
CA ASP A 35 7.95 -4.47 10.64
C ASP A 35 8.08 -5.78 11.42
N PRO A 36 7.12 -6.18 12.28
CA PRO A 36 7.23 -7.43 13.03
C PRO A 36 7.21 -8.67 12.12
N VAL A 37 6.61 -8.54 10.94
CA VAL A 37 6.37 -9.63 9.99
C VAL A 37 7.37 -9.61 8.84
N TYR A 38 7.65 -8.42 8.29
CA TYR A 38 8.53 -8.26 7.14
C TYR A 38 9.37 -6.99 7.25
N GLN A 39 10.68 -7.13 7.15
CA GLN A 39 11.63 -6.04 7.39
C GLN A 39 11.81 -5.10 6.19
N ASP A 40 11.58 -5.57 4.96
CA ASP A 40 11.87 -4.77 3.75
C ASP A 40 10.66 -3.89 3.38
N ARG A 41 10.61 -2.71 4.00
CA ARG A 41 9.58 -1.70 3.76
C ARG A 41 9.58 -1.20 2.31
N GLU A 42 10.73 -1.13 1.66
CA GLU A 42 10.82 -0.64 0.28
C GLU A 42 10.13 -1.61 -0.68
N LEU A 43 10.46 -2.90 -0.60
CA LEU A 43 9.85 -3.94 -1.43
C LEU A 43 8.34 -4.04 -1.17
N PHE A 44 7.92 -3.90 0.09
CA PHE A 44 6.51 -3.93 0.45
C PHE A 44 5.74 -2.73 -0.12
N ALA A 45 6.28 -1.52 0.04
CA ALA A 45 5.67 -0.32 -0.52
C ALA A 45 5.69 -0.33 -2.06
N ASP A 46 6.76 -0.82 -2.67
CA ASP A 46 6.86 -0.97 -4.13
C ASP A 46 5.76 -1.89 -4.65
N PHE A 47 5.51 -3.00 -3.97
CA PHE A 47 4.48 -3.96 -4.37
C PHE A 47 3.07 -3.34 -4.38
N LEU A 48 2.72 -2.56 -3.35
CA LEU A 48 1.35 -2.07 -3.15
C LEU A 48 1.05 -0.70 -3.75
N THR A 49 2.04 0.17 -3.93
CA THR A 49 1.79 1.59 -4.24
C THR A 49 2.21 2.01 -5.64
N THR A 50 3.26 1.41 -6.21
CA THR A 50 3.93 1.93 -7.42
C THR A 50 3.03 2.04 -8.63
N TRP A 51 2.14 1.06 -8.85
CA TRP A 51 1.18 1.14 -9.95
C TRP A 51 0.33 2.41 -9.87
N TYR A 52 -0.25 2.68 -8.70
CA TYR A 52 -1.18 3.78 -8.52
C TYR A 52 -0.48 5.13 -8.48
N THR A 53 0.70 5.23 -7.86
CA THR A 53 1.41 6.50 -7.75
C THR A 53 2.07 6.92 -9.05
N ASP A 54 2.56 5.95 -9.83
CA ASP A 54 3.43 6.23 -10.98
C ASP A 54 2.68 6.09 -12.33
N HIS A 55 1.60 5.28 -12.42
CA HIS A 55 0.87 5.04 -13.68
C HIS A 55 -0.59 5.54 -13.69
N GLU A 56 -1.27 5.58 -12.54
CA GLU A 56 -2.63 6.12 -12.41
C GLU A 56 -2.80 7.11 -11.24
N PRO A 57 -1.94 8.14 -11.11
CA PRO A 57 -2.03 9.13 -10.03
C PRO A 57 -3.34 9.93 -10.08
N GLU A 58 -3.97 10.05 -11.26
CA GLU A 58 -5.23 10.78 -11.46
C GLU A 58 -6.42 10.18 -10.70
N SER A 59 -6.34 8.90 -10.34
CA SER A 59 -7.37 8.19 -9.58
C SER A 59 -6.98 8.00 -8.10
N SER A 60 -5.99 8.76 -7.63
CA SER A 60 -5.43 8.66 -6.29
C SER A 60 -5.70 9.93 -5.47
N PHE A 61 -6.07 9.76 -4.21
CA PHE A 61 -6.42 10.81 -3.26
C PHE A 61 -5.71 10.59 -1.94
N VAL A 62 -5.41 11.68 -1.24
CA VAL A 62 -4.80 11.66 0.09
C VAL A 62 -5.65 12.45 1.07
N ILE A 63 -5.60 12.03 2.33
CA ILE A 63 -6.23 12.73 3.45
C ILE A 63 -5.13 13.39 4.27
N GLU A 64 -5.27 14.69 4.46
CA GLU A 64 -4.36 15.52 5.23
C GLU A 64 -5.08 16.05 6.48
N ILE A 65 -4.44 15.88 7.64
CA ILE A 65 -4.91 16.41 8.93
C ILE A 65 -3.76 17.21 9.52
N LYS A 66 -3.95 18.52 9.72
CA LYS A 66 -2.92 19.43 10.28
C LYS A 66 -1.59 19.42 9.49
N GLY A 67 -1.63 19.28 8.17
CA GLY A 67 -0.41 19.26 7.34
C GLY A 67 0.23 17.88 7.17
N GLU A 68 -0.25 16.85 7.87
CA GLU A 68 0.27 15.49 7.76
C GLU A 68 -0.69 14.58 7.00
N ILE A 69 -0.14 13.71 6.14
CA ILE A 69 -0.92 12.71 5.42
C ILE A 69 -1.29 11.59 6.39
N CYS A 70 -2.59 11.48 6.69
CA CYS A 70 -3.14 10.50 7.61
C CYS A 70 -3.87 9.35 6.91
N GLY A 71 -3.99 9.40 5.59
CA GLY A 71 -4.71 8.41 4.81
C GLY A 71 -4.49 8.56 3.32
N TYR A 72 -4.76 7.48 2.59
CA TYR A 72 -4.79 7.51 1.13
C TYR A 72 -5.86 6.58 0.57
N LEU A 73 -6.31 6.91 -0.63
CA LEU A 73 -7.12 6.06 -1.50
C LEU A 73 -6.45 6.04 -2.87
N LEU A 74 -6.01 4.87 -3.30
CA LEU A 74 -5.35 4.66 -4.58
C LEU A 74 -6.28 3.86 -5.50
N GLY A 75 -6.83 4.49 -6.53
CA GLY A 75 -7.74 3.84 -7.48
C GLY A 75 -7.03 3.40 -8.75
N SER A 76 -7.46 2.28 -9.33
CA SER A 76 -7.09 1.90 -10.70
C SER A 76 -8.34 1.58 -11.52
N ARG A 77 -8.41 2.22 -12.69
CA ARG A 77 -9.50 2.11 -13.66
C ARG A 77 -9.09 1.30 -14.89
N LYS A 78 -7.79 1.03 -15.10
CA LYS A 78 -7.25 0.36 -16.29
C LYS A 78 -6.76 -1.06 -15.93
N PRO A 79 -7.66 -2.04 -15.72
CA PRO A 79 -7.30 -3.36 -15.19
C PRO A 79 -6.35 -4.16 -16.08
N LEU A 80 -6.42 -3.98 -17.40
CA LEU A 80 -5.53 -4.68 -18.34
C LEU A 80 -4.07 -4.20 -18.22
N LEU A 81 -3.87 -2.88 -18.17
CA LEU A 81 -2.53 -2.31 -18.01
C LEU A 81 -1.97 -2.64 -16.63
N ASN A 82 -2.81 -2.59 -15.59
CA ASN A 82 -2.44 -3.00 -14.24
C ASN A 82 -1.96 -4.45 -14.21
N GLN A 83 -2.65 -5.36 -14.92
CA GLN A 83 -2.29 -6.78 -14.92
C GLN A 83 -0.93 -7.03 -15.59
N LEU A 84 -0.67 -6.36 -16.73
CA LEU A 84 0.61 -6.47 -17.42
C LEU A 84 1.76 -5.91 -16.57
N TYR A 85 1.54 -4.73 -15.97
CA TYR A 85 2.50 -4.12 -15.07
C TYR A 85 2.73 -4.96 -13.81
N SER A 86 1.66 -5.47 -13.19
CA SER A 86 1.75 -6.34 -12.01
C SER A 86 2.58 -7.58 -12.31
N PHE A 87 2.44 -8.18 -13.50
CA PHE A 87 3.27 -9.32 -13.89
C PHE A 87 4.76 -8.93 -13.97
N GLN A 88 5.08 -7.86 -14.69
CA GLN A 88 6.47 -7.36 -14.82
C GLN A 88 7.06 -6.95 -13.46
N GLN A 89 6.29 -6.21 -12.66
CA GLN A 89 6.66 -5.76 -11.33
C GLN A 89 6.92 -6.97 -10.42
N ASN A 90 6.06 -7.99 -10.44
CA ASN A 90 6.25 -9.18 -9.62
C ASN A 90 7.56 -9.90 -9.94
N VAL A 91 7.94 -9.99 -11.21
CA VAL A 91 9.25 -10.57 -11.60
C VAL A 91 10.40 -9.73 -11.06
N VAL A 92 10.35 -8.40 -11.22
CA VAL A 92 11.41 -7.49 -10.73
C VAL A 92 11.53 -7.54 -9.21
N LEU A 93 10.40 -7.46 -8.49
CA LEU A 93 10.37 -7.51 -7.03
C LEU A 93 10.81 -8.89 -6.52
N PHE A 94 10.47 -9.96 -7.23
CA PHE A 94 10.95 -11.31 -6.91
C PHE A 94 12.47 -11.41 -7.02
N LEU A 95 13.07 -10.92 -8.10
CA LEU A 95 14.53 -10.89 -8.26
C LEU A 95 15.23 -10.04 -7.19
N ARG A 96 14.67 -8.87 -6.87
CA ARG A 96 15.16 -8.01 -5.78
C ARG A 96 15.06 -8.72 -4.42
N ALA A 97 13.93 -9.38 -4.16
CA ALA A 97 13.72 -10.14 -2.93
C ALA A 97 14.72 -11.30 -2.82
N LEU A 98 14.98 -12.03 -3.91
CA LEU A 98 15.96 -13.11 -3.95
C LEU A 98 17.38 -12.61 -3.66
N ALA A 99 17.77 -11.49 -4.26
CA ALA A 99 19.07 -10.86 -4.01
C ALA A 99 19.23 -10.36 -2.56
N ARG A 100 18.15 -9.90 -1.94
CA ARG A 100 18.14 -9.41 -0.54
C ARG A 100 17.90 -10.52 0.49
N TYR A 101 17.37 -11.68 0.08
CA TYR A 101 16.97 -12.80 0.94
C TYR A 101 18.03 -13.26 1.95
N PRO A 102 19.34 -13.35 1.61
CA PRO A 102 20.35 -13.72 2.59
C PRO A 102 20.42 -12.79 3.80
N ARG A 103 20.07 -11.50 3.63
CA ARG A 103 20.09 -10.48 4.69
C ARG A 103 18.81 -10.44 5.54
N TYR A 104 17.81 -11.25 5.20
CA TYR A 104 16.53 -11.24 5.91
C TYR A 104 16.58 -11.96 7.25
N ASN A 105 15.93 -11.37 8.25
CA ASN A 105 15.74 -11.96 9.56
C ASN A 105 14.81 -13.19 9.51
N ARG A 106 14.75 -13.94 10.62
CA ARG A 106 13.94 -15.16 10.70
C ARG A 106 12.45 -14.92 10.43
N SER A 107 11.90 -13.80 10.93
CA SER A 107 10.49 -13.44 10.73
C SER A 107 10.16 -13.22 9.25
N SER A 108 11.00 -12.45 8.54
CA SER A 108 10.83 -12.16 7.11
C SER A 108 10.96 -13.42 6.26
N ARG A 109 11.93 -14.30 6.57
CA ARG A 109 12.05 -15.59 5.88
C ARG A 109 10.85 -16.49 6.12
N ARG A 110 10.32 -16.52 7.35
CA ARG A 110 9.09 -17.25 7.69
C ARG A 110 7.90 -16.70 6.91
N PHE A 111 7.76 -15.38 6.82
CA PHE A 111 6.71 -14.73 6.04
C PHE A 111 6.80 -15.06 4.54
N ILE A 112 7.98 -14.94 3.93
CA ILE A 112 8.20 -15.31 2.52
C ILE A 112 7.87 -16.77 2.28
N ARG A 113 8.38 -17.69 3.13
CA ARG A 113 8.08 -19.11 3.03
C ARG A 113 6.58 -19.36 3.11
N TRP A 114 5.89 -18.68 4.02
CA TRP A 114 4.44 -18.79 4.14
C TRP A 114 3.73 -18.28 2.88
N MET A 115 4.14 -17.14 2.31
CA MET A 115 3.55 -16.62 1.06
C MET A 115 3.75 -17.59 -0.12
N VAL A 116 4.93 -18.19 -0.25
CA VAL A 116 5.21 -19.14 -1.34
C VAL A 116 4.37 -20.41 -1.20
N VAL A 117 4.17 -20.92 0.02
CA VAL A 117 3.45 -22.17 0.27
C VAL A 117 1.93 -21.99 0.28
N ASN A 118 1.44 -20.91 0.91
CA ASN A 118 0.02 -20.71 1.22
C ASN A 118 -0.62 -19.54 0.47
N GLY A 119 0.16 -18.62 -0.11
CA GLY A 119 -0.37 -17.38 -0.67
C GLY A 119 -1.48 -17.61 -1.71
N TRP A 120 -1.31 -18.62 -2.59
CA TRP A 120 -2.31 -18.95 -3.62
C TRP A 120 -3.65 -19.45 -3.07
N ARG A 121 -3.68 -19.97 -1.82
CA ARG A 121 -4.91 -20.46 -1.17
C ARG A 121 -5.70 -19.33 -0.51
N GLU A 122 -5.00 -18.28 -0.10
CA GLU A 122 -5.56 -17.14 0.63
C GLU A 122 -6.00 -16.00 -0.30
N VAL A 123 -5.71 -16.08 -1.60
CA VAL A 123 -6.18 -15.09 -2.58
C VAL A 123 -7.65 -15.36 -2.89
N PRO A 124 -8.57 -14.46 -2.50
CA PRO A 124 -9.98 -14.63 -2.83
C PRO A 124 -10.20 -14.49 -4.34
N ALA A 125 -11.26 -15.13 -4.83
CA ALA A 125 -11.68 -14.93 -6.22
C ALA A 125 -12.07 -13.46 -6.43
N ALA A 126 -11.30 -12.74 -7.24
CA ALA A 126 -11.59 -11.37 -7.63
C ALA A 126 -12.28 -11.34 -9.01
N PRO A 127 -13.30 -10.50 -9.21
CA PRO A 127 -13.87 -10.26 -10.53
C PRO A 127 -12.80 -9.82 -11.53
N ARG A 128 -12.84 -10.38 -12.73
CA ARG A 128 -11.90 -10.01 -13.79
C ARG A 128 -12.28 -8.67 -14.39
N ARG A 129 -11.28 -7.87 -14.75
CA ARG A 129 -11.45 -6.60 -15.49
C ARG A 129 -12.32 -5.56 -14.78
N THR A 130 -12.39 -5.60 -13.45
CA THR A 130 -13.07 -4.56 -12.68
C THR A 130 -12.11 -3.49 -12.18
N PRO A 131 -12.57 -2.23 -12.08
CA PRO A 131 -11.87 -1.22 -11.29
C PRO A 131 -11.69 -1.71 -9.85
N HIS A 132 -10.57 -1.35 -9.24
CA HIS A 132 -10.26 -1.70 -7.86
C HIS A 132 -9.53 -0.52 -7.20
N PHE A 133 -9.50 -0.52 -5.87
CA PHE A 133 -8.82 0.51 -5.11
C PHE A 133 -8.12 -0.07 -3.89
N HIS A 134 -7.08 0.62 -3.44
CA HIS A 134 -6.37 0.35 -2.22
C HIS A 134 -6.56 1.54 -1.27
N ILE A 135 -7.18 1.30 -0.12
CA ILE A 135 -7.40 2.34 0.90
C ILE A 135 -6.67 1.97 2.19
N ASN A 136 -6.02 2.95 2.81
CA ASN A 136 -5.47 2.83 4.15
C ASN A 136 -5.60 4.17 4.88
N LEU A 137 -6.13 4.11 6.11
CA LEU A 137 -6.34 5.27 6.97
C LEU A 137 -5.71 5.01 8.34
N LEU A 138 -5.04 6.01 8.90
CA LEU A 138 -4.62 5.98 10.31
C LEU A 138 -5.83 6.05 11.25
N PRO A 139 -5.71 5.56 12.49
CA PRO A 139 -6.80 5.60 13.47
C PRO A 139 -7.43 6.99 13.66
N GLU A 140 -6.62 8.04 13.56
CA GLU A 140 -7.05 9.44 13.66
C GLU A 140 -8.03 9.83 12.54
N ALA A 141 -7.80 9.33 11.32
CA ALA A 141 -8.65 9.57 10.16
C ALA A 141 -9.85 8.60 10.07
N ARG A 142 -9.86 7.50 10.83
CA ARG A 142 -10.99 6.55 10.90
C ARG A 142 -12.12 7.01 11.81
N ARG A 143 -11.87 7.99 12.68
CA ARG A 143 -12.88 8.50 13.60
C ARG A 143 -13.92 9.27 12.81
N ILE A 144 -15.10 8.68 12.66
CA ILE A 144 -16.29 9.40 12.24
C ILE A 144 -16.55 10.41 13.36
N SER A 145 -16.44 11.71 13.06
CA SER A 145 -16.94 12.74 13.96
C SER A 145 -18.45 12.56 14.03
N THR A 146 -18.93 11.78 15.01
CA THR A 146 -20.34 11.75 15.37
C THR A 146 -20.70 13.18 15.78
N THR A 147 -21.29 13.90 14.85
CA THR A 147 -21.89 15.21 15.05
C THR A 147 -23.37 14.97 15.25
#